data_AF-A0AAD7GWI4-F1
#
_entry.id   AF-A0AAD7GWI4-F1
#
_cell.length_a   1.000
_cell.length_b   1.000
_cell.length_c   1.000
_cell.angle_alpha   90.00
_cell.angle_beta   90.00
_cell.angle_gamma   90.00
#
_symmetry.space_group_name_H-M   'P 1'
#
loop_
_entity.id
_entity.type
_entity.pdbx_description
1 polymer ?
#
loop_
_entity_poly.entity_id
_entity_poly.type
_entity_poly.pdbx_seq_one_letter_code
_entity_poly.pdbx_strand_id
1 'polypeptide(L)'
;MAEIVGLVASILQLVDTVASTYRYIQDFRDAPKHQQRLLLEIRNLEPLIRELDKRIKDSRSAGLTSGVQEFDEPLLQLKAIMERLTNKLGSTGLSKISSRVTWPLWGKDDVVEGLNTIERFKSLLNAWLGMDIWKSAQDITASIKD
;
A
#
# COMPACT_ATOMS: atom_id res chain seq x y z
N MET A 1 0.76 -10.40 15.22
CA MET A 1 0.36 -9.03 15.64
C MET A 1 1.53 -8.05 15.67
N ALA A 2 2.59 -8.26 16.48
CA ALA A 2 3.77 -7.39 16.43
C ALA A 2 4.44 -7.40 15.04
N GLU A 3 4.44 -8.55 14.39
CA GLU A 3 4.93 -8.73 13.01
C GLU A 3 4.11 -7.93 11.99
N ILE A 4 2.77 -7.93 12.11
CA ILE A 4 1.87 -7.16 11.22
C ILE A 4 2.09 -5.66 11.38
N VAL A 5 2.22 -5.16 12.62
CA VAL A 5 2.50 -3.74 12.87
C VAL A 5 3.85 -3.34 12.27
N GLY A 6 4.88 -4.18 12.43
CA GLY A 6 6.19 -3.97 11.80
C GLY A 6 6.12 -3.98 10.26
N LEU A 7 5.31 -4.87 9.70
CA LEU A 7 5.09 -5.00 8.26
C LEU A 7 4.40 -3.75 7.69
N VAL A 8 3.34 -3.29 8.33
CA VAL A 8 2.61 -2.06 7.99
C VAL A 8 3.53 -0.83 8.05
N ALA A 9 4.33 -0.70 9.10
CA ALA A 9 5.31 0.39 9.22
C ALA A 9 6.37 0.35 8.11
N SER A 10 6.87 -0.85 7.77
CA SER A 10 7.83 -1.04 6.68
C SER A 10 7.24 -0.64 5.33
N ILE A 11 5.98 -0.99 5.05
CA ILE A 11 5.32 -0.61 3.79
C ILE A 11 5.11 0.91 3.74
N LEU A 12 4.70 1.56 4.83
CA LEU A 12 4.59 3.03 4.88
C LEU A 12 5.92 3.70 4.53
N GLN A 13 7.03 3.22 5.10
CA GLN A 13 8.36 3.76 4.79
C GLN A 13 8.71 3.58 3.31
N LEU A 14 8.36 2.45 2.70
CA LEU A 14 8.60 2.21 1.28
C LEU A 14 7.72 3.10 0.39
N VAL A 15 6.44 3.28 0.72
CA VAL A 15 5.53 4.23 0.04
C VAL A 15 6.12 5.63 0.07
N ASP A 16 6.56 6.10 1.24
CA ASP A 16 7.17 7.43 1.42
C ASP A 16 8.47 7.57 0.62
N THR A 17 9.29 6.52 0.60
CA THR A 17 10.54 6.49 -0.17
C THR A 17 10.29 6.62 -1.66
N VAL A 18 9.34 5.85 -2.18
CA VAL A 18 8.93 5.94 -3.59
C VAL A 18 8.39 7.34 -3.87
N ALA A 19 7.37 7.80 -3.14
CA ALA A 19 6.74 9.10 -3.36
C ALA A 19 7.72 10.28 -3.28
N SER A 20 8.63 10.27 -2.32
CA SER A 20 9.65 11.31 -2.14
C SER A 20 10.64 11.34 -3.29
N THR A 21 11.09 10.16 -3.75
CA THR A 21 11.99 10.03 -4.90
C THR A 21 11.37 10.66 -6.14
N TYR A 22 10.08 10.44 -6.37
CA TYR A 22 9.36 11.00 -7.52
C TYR A 22 9.19 12.51 -7.49
N ARG A 23 9.07 13.12 -6.31
CA ARG A 23 9.01 14.59 -6.20
C ARG A 23 10.26 15.27 -6.75
N TYR A 24 11.40 14.59 -6.76
CA TYR A 24 12.66 15.10 -7.29
C TYR A 24 12.88 14.77 -8.77
N ILE A 25 12.03 13.94 -9.39
CA ILE A 25 12.11 13.60 -10.81
C ILE A 25 11.34 14.66 -11.61
N GLN A 26 12.05 15.63 -12.20
CA GLN A 26 11.46 16.70 -13.02
C GLN A 26 10.63 16.16 -14.21
N ASP A 27 11.00 14.98 -14.73
CA ASP A 27 10.44 14.37 -15.95
C ASP A 27 9.20 13.49 -15.68
N PHE A 28 8.57 13.58 -14.50
CA PHE A 28 7.35 12.79 -14.20
C PHE A 28 6.23 13.05 -15.22
N ARG A 29 6.13 14.28 -15.75
CA ARG A 29 5.15 14.65 -16.78
C ARG A 29 5.38 13.91 -18.10
N ASP A 30 6.61 13.50 -18.38
CA ASP A 30 7.02 12.81 -19.61
C ASP A 30 7.04 11.28 -19.44
N ALA A 31 6.70 10.78 -18.25
CA ALA A 31 6.62 9.34 -18.00
C ALA A 31 5.46 8.68 -18.78
N PRO A 32 5.65 7.45 -19.29
CA PRO A 32 4.58 6.61 -19.80
C PRO A 32 3.35 6.57 -18.88
N LYS A 33 2.14 6.69 -19.46
CA LYS A 33 0.86 6.76 -18.72
C LYS A 33 0.70 5.67 -17.66
N HIS A 34 1.15 4.45 -17.94
CA HIS A 34 1.05 3.33 -17.00
C HIS A 34 1.94 3.50 -15.76
N GLN A 35 3.13 4.09 -15.92
CA GLN A 35 4.01 4.41 -14.80
C GLN A 35 3.45 5.57 -13.98
N GLN A 36 2.89 6.60 -14.62
CA GLN A 36 2.16 7.67 -13.93
C GLN A 36 1.00 7.12 -13.10
N ARG A 37 0.22 6.19 -13.66
CA ARG A 37 -0.86 5.50 -12.94
C ARG A 37 -0.32 4.73 -11.74
N LEU A 38 0.70 3.89 -11.90
CA LEU A 38 1.29 3.14 -10.79
C LEU A 38 1.72 4.06 -9.63
N LEU A 39 2.29 5.21 -9.96
CA LEU A 39 2.75 6.19 -8.97
C LEU A 39 1.63 6.84 -8.21
N LEU A 40 0.56 7.20 -8.93
CA LEU A 40 -0.66 7.69 -8.30
C LEU A 40 -1.25 6.63 -7.37
N GLU A 41 -1.28 5.37 -7.81
CA GLU A 41 -1.76 4.25 -7.00
C GLU A 41 -0.91 4.02 -5.74
N ILE A 42 0.42 4.09 -5.86
CA ILE A 42 1.36 4.00 -4.73
C ILE A 42 1.13 5.13 -3.73
N ARG A 43 0.99 6.37 -4.20
CA ARG A 43 0.68 7.51 -3.32
C ARG A 43 -0.66 7.32 -2.60
N ASN A 44 -1.64 6.74 -3.28
CA ASN A 44 -2.95 6.46 -2.73
C ASN A 44 -2.95 5.28 -1.73
N LEU A 45 -1.86 4.52 -1.60
CA LEU A 45 -1.73 3.49 -0.56
C LEU A 45 -1.54 4.09 0.83
N GLU A 46 -0.87 5.23 0.96
CA GLU A 46 -0.55 5.82 2.26
C GLU A 46 -1.78 5.98 3.18
N PRO A 47 -2.89 6.63 2.76
CA PRO A 47 -4.08 6.74 3.62
C PRO A 47 -4.68 5.37 3.96
N LEU A 48 -4.61 4.40 3.05
CA LEU A 48 -5.17 3.06 3.25
C LEU A 48 -4.37 2.26 4.27
N ILE A 49 -3.04 2.33 4.18
CA ILE A 49 -2.15 1.63 5.12
C ILE A 49 -2.22 2.30 6.50
N ARG A 50 -2.39 3.63 6.57
CA ARG A 50 -2.64 4.34 7.83
C ARG A 50 -3.97 3.95 8.47
N GLU A 51 -5.03 3.79 7.69
CA GLU A 51 -6.31 3.30 8.19
C GLU A 51 -6.20 1.87 8.72
N LEU A 52 -5.48 1.00 8.00
CA LEU A 52 -5.19 -0.36 8.46
C LEU A 52 -4.39 -0.37 9.77
N ASP A 53 -3.32 0.44 9.88
CA ASP A 53 -2.52 0.59 11.10
C ASP A 53 -3.37 1.02 12.30
N LYS A 54 -4.23 2.03 12.10
CA LYS A 54 -5.16 2.51 13.12
C LYS A 54 -6.06 1.37 13.59
N ARG A 55 -6.68 0.63 12.68
CA ARG A 55 -7.60 -0.45 13.04
C ARG A 55 -6.92 -1.61 13.73
N ILE A 56 -5.70 -1.97 13.34
CA ILE A 56 -4.92 -3.00 14.04
C ILE A 56 -4.63 -2.56 15.49
N LYS A 57 -4.34 -1.28 15.71
CA LYS A 57 -4.12 -0.72 17.05
C LYS A 57 -5.40 -0.71 17.87
N ASP A 58 -6.52 -0.29 17.29
CA ASP A 58 -7.82 -0.26 17.93
C ASP A 58 -8.30 -1.67 18.28
N SER A 59 -8.17 -2.63 17.36
CA SER A 59 -8.55 -4.03 17.59
C SER A 59 -7.70 -4.70 18.68
N ARG A 60 -6.39 -4.39 18.72
CA ARG A 60 -5.50 -4.82 19.80
C ARG A 60 -5.94 -4.27 21.15
N SER A 61 -6.37 -3.02 21.21
CA SER A 61 -6.86 -2.40 22.46
C SER A 61 -8.16 -3.02 22.96
N ALA A 62 -9.01 -3.49 22.03
CA ALA A 62 -10.29 -4.15 22.31
C ALA A 62 -10.19 -5.68 22.50
N GLY A 63 -9.01 -6.29 22.32
CA GLY A 63 -8.84 -7.75 22.36
C GLY A 63 -9.46 -8.49 21.17
N LEU A 64 -9.89 -7.76 20.13
CA LEU A 64 -10.51 -8.31 18.92
C LEU A 64 -9.42 -8.59 17.88
N THR A 65 -9.15 -9.86 17.62
CA THR A 65 -8.10 -10.29 16.67
C THR A 65 -8.66 -10.90 15.38
N SER A 66 -9.98 -11.03 15.25
CA SER A 66 -10.63 -11.67 14.10
C SER A 66 -10.38 -10.87 12.82
N GLY A 67 -9.87 -11.55 11.78
CA GLY A 67 -9.67 -10.99 10.43
C GLY A 67 -8.33 -10.27 10.19
N VAL A 68 -7.54 -9.99 11.23
CA VAL A 68 -6.24 -9.31 11.04
C VAL A 68 -5.19 -10.24 10.37
N GLN A 69 -5.28 -11.55 10.61
CA GLN A 69 -4.41 -12.56 9.98
C GLN A 69 -4.62 -12.67 8.46
N GLU A 70 -5.80 -12.29 7.95
CA GLU A 70 -6.08 -12.31 6.50
C GLU A 70 -5.21 -11.33 5.72
N PHE A 71 -4.57 -10.38 6.41
CA PHE A 71 -3.66 -9.41 5.82
C PHE A 71 -2.21 -9.87 5.76
N ASP A 72 -1.81 -10.96 6.42
CA ASP A 72 -0.39 -11.38 6.47
C ASP A 72 0.20 -11.59 5.07
N GLU A 73 -0.42 -12.45 4.27
CA GLU A 73 0.05 -12.73 2.91
C GLU A 73 -0.07 -11.49 1.98
N PRO A 74 -1.22 -10.78 1.90
CA PRO A 74 -1.34 -9.57 1.09
C PRO A 74 -0.33 -8.47 1.44
N LEU A 75 -0.04 -8.27 2.73
CA LEU A 75 0.94 -7.27 3.16
C LEU A 75 2.37 -7.72 2.82
N LEU A 76 2.68 -9.02 2.91
CA LEU A 76 3.98 -9.54 2.47
C LEU A 76 4.17 -9.36 0.96
N GLN A 77 3.15 -9.64 0.15
CA GLN A 77 3.18 -9.40 -1.29
C GLN A 77 3.33 -7.91 -1.61
N LEU A 78 2.60 -7.05 -0.89
CA LEU A 78 2.70 -5.59 -1.04
C LEU A 78 4.09 -5.08 -0.65
N LYS A 79 4.67 -5.59 0.45
CA LYS A 79 6.05 -5.25 0.84
C LYS A 79 7.04 -5.67 -0.24
N ALA A 80 6.98 -6.91 -0.72
CA ALA A 80 7.91 -7.43 -1.72
C ALA A 80 7.91 -6.60 -3.02
N ILE A 81 6.73 -6.22 -3.51
CA ILE A 81 6.64 -5.38 -4.71
C ILE A 81 7.18 -3.98 -4.45
N MET A 82 6.91 -3.39 -3.28
CA MET A 82 7.39 -2.05 -2.92
C MET A 82 8.91 -2.01 -2.71
N GLU A 83 9.49 -3.07 -2.14
CA GLU A 83 10.94 -3.25 -2.06
C GLU A 83 11.56 -3.34 -3.45
N ARG A 84 10.96 -4.12 -4.35
CA ARG A 84 11.43 -4.24 -5.74
C ARG A 84 11.40 -2.91 -6.48
N LEU A 85 10.29 -2.16 -6.36
CA LEU A 85 10.14 -0.85 -6.97
C LEU A 85 11.15 0.16 -6.41
N THR A 86 11.35 0.17 -5.08
CA THR A 86 12.31 1.03 -4.38
C THR A 86 13.75 0.71 -4.79
N ASN A 87 14.12 -0.57 -4.86
CA ASN A 87 15.46 -0.99 -5.27
C ASN A 87 15.80 -0.56 -6.70
N LYS A 88 14.82 -0.61 -7.62
CA LYS A 88 15.00 -0.12 -8.99
C LYS A 88 15.19 1.40 -9.05
N LEU A 89 14.55 2.15 -8.16
CA LEU A 89 14.80 3.58 -8.02
C LEU A 89 16.23 3.87 -7.51
N GLY A 90 16.66 3.14 -6.49
CA GLY A 90 18.00 3.28 -5.91
C GLY A 90 19.12 2.90 -6.89
N SER A 91 18.94 1.82 -7.67
CA SER A 91 19.92 1.36 -8.65
C SER A 91 20.06 2.26 -9.86
N THR A 92 19.00 2.99 -10.22
CA THR A 92 19.05 3.92 -11.36
C THR A 92 19.79 5.21 -11.00
N GLY A 93 19.94 5.52 -9.70
CA GLY A 93 20.71 6.65 -9.18
C GLY A 93 20.09 8.00 -9.52
N LEU A 94 19.75 8.80 -8.50
CA LEU A 94 19.28 10.19 -8.66
C LEU A 94 20.21 11.04 -9.56
N SER A 95 21.50 10.69 -9.64
CA SER A 95 22.51 11.36 -10.47
C SER A 95 22.46 11.04 -11.97
N LYS A 96 21.84 9.93 -12.37
CA LYS A 96 21.66 9.56 -13.80
C LYS A 96 20.30 9.96 -14.35
N ILE A 97 19.39 10.41 -13.49
CA ILE A 97 18.14 11.10 -13.89
C ILE A 97 18.48 12.54 -14.25
N SER A 98 19.34 12.72 -15.25
CA SER A 98 19.66 14.02 -15.84
C SER A 98 19.17 14.06 -17.27
N SER A 99 18.18 14.91 -17.55
CA SER A 99 17.69 15.49 -18.82
C SER A 99 17.54 14.63 -20.10
N ARG A 100 17.93 13.35 -20.09
CA ARG A 100 17.97 12.44 -21.25
C ARG A 100 17.67 10.99 -20.87
N VAL A 101 17.01 10.76 -19.73
CA VAL A 101 16.55 9.39 -19.41
C VAL A 101 15.39 9.05 -20.33
N THR A 102 15.68 8.28 -21.36
CA THR A 102 14.71 7.38 -21.98
C THR A 102 14.14 6.51 -20.86
N TRP A 103 12.92 6.83 -20.41
CA TRP A 103 12.18 6.08 -19.40
C TRP A 103 12.18 4.58 -19.72
N PRO A 104 12.81 3.73 -18.87
CA PRO A 104 12.01 2.86 -18.01
C PRO A 104 12.68 2.58 -16.65
N LEU A 105 12.43 3.38 -15.59
CA LEU A 105 12.80 2.97 -14.21
C LEU A 105 12.15 1.63 -13.83
N TRP A 106 10.99 1.34 -14.42
CA TRP A 106 10.24 0.09 -14.26
C TRP A 106 9.77 -0.45 -15.61
N GLY A 107 9.93 -1.75 -15.81
CA GLY A 107 9.45 -2.46 -16.99
C GLY A 107 7.93 -2.62 -16.96
N LYS A 108 7.35 -3.02 -18.10
CA LYS A 108 5.91 -3.28 -18.21
C LYS A 108 5.42 -4.27 -17.15
N ASP A 109 6.18 -5.35 -16.92
CA ASP A 109 5.81 -6.39 -15.97
C ASP A 109 5.83 -5.87 -14.53
N ASP A 110 6.79 -5.01 -14.17
CA ASP A 110 6.81 -4.36 -12.86
C ASP A 110 5.56 -3.50 -12.65
N VAL A 111 5.15 -2.78 -13.69
CA VAL A 111 4.01 -1.88 -13.64
C VAL A 111 2.70 -2.67 -13.53
N VAL A 112 2.54 -3.73 -14.32
CA VAL A 112 1.35 -4.58 -14.28
C VAL A 112 1.24 -5.30 -12.94
N GLU A 113 2.33 -5.90 -12.47
CA GLU A 113 2.34 -6.59 -11.17
C GLU A 113 2.10 -5.62 -10.01
N GLY A 114 2.73 -4.45 -10.02
CA GLY A 114 2.51 -3.40 -9.03
C GLY A 114 1.04 -2.98 -8.96
N LEU A 115 0.43 -2.67 -10.11
CA LEU A 115 -0.99 -2.29 -10.16
C LEU A 115 -1.89 -3.40 -9.64
N ASN A 116 -1.67 -4.65 -10.09
CA ASN A 116 -2.50 -5.79 -9.67
C ASN A 116 -2.40 -6.04 -8.16
N THR A 117 -1.20 -5.99 -7.58
CA THR A 117 -1.01 -6.20 -6.13
C THR A 117 -1.68 -5.09 -5.33
N ILE A 118 -1.59 -3.84 -5.78
CA ILE A 118 -2.26 -2.71 -5.14
C ILE A 118 -3.78 -2.84 -5.21
N GLU A 119 -4.34 -3.20 -6.37
CA GLU A 119 -5.79 -3.37 -6.55
C GLU A 119 -6.33 -4.52 -5.70
N ARG A 120 -5.59 -5.62 -5.58
CA ARG A 120 -5.93 -6.74 -4.68
C ARG A 120 -5.93 -6.31 -3.22
N PHE A 121 -4.87 -5.62 -2.77
CA PHE A 121 -4.79 -5.12 -1.40
C PHE A 121 -5.96 -4.18 -1.06
N LYS A 122 -6.29 -3.26 -1.96
CA LYS A 122 -7.45 -2.36 -1.82
C LYS A 122 -8.77 -3.11 -1.69
N SER A 123 -8.96 -4.14 -2.52
CA SER A 123 -10.18 -4.95 -2.52
C SER A 123 -10.34 -5.69 -1.18
N LEU A 124 -9.26 -6.28 -0.67
CA LEU A 124 -9.26 -6.96 0.62
C LEU A 124 -9.51 -5.99 1.78
N LEU A 125 -8.83 -4.85 1.78
CA LEU A 125 -9.05 -3.82 2.80
C LEU A 125 -10.52 -3.37 2.80
N ASN A 126 -11.09 -3.04 1.63
CA ASN A 126 -12.49 -2.64 1.54
C ASN A 126 -13.46 -3.73 2.00
N ALA A 127 -13.20 -5.00 1.65
CA ALA A 127 -14.03 -6.11 2.11
C ALA A 127 -13.99 -6.23 3.64
N TRP A 128 -12.80 -6.15 4.23
CA TRP A 128 -12.63 -6.20 5.68
C TRP A 128 -13.27 -5.02 6.41
N LEU A 129 -13.09 -3.79 5.89
CA LEU A 129 -13.76 -2.60 6.41
C LEU A 129 -15.28 -2.72 6.34
N GLY A 130 -15.81 -3.27 5.24
CA GLY A 130 -17.23 -3.53 5.07
C GLY A 130 -17.77 -4.56 6.06
N MET A 131 -17.03 -5.64 6.31
CA MET A 131 -17.39 -6.66 7.30
C MET A 131 -17.41 -6.10 8.73
N ASP A 132 -16.46 -5.24 9.08
CA ASP A 132 -16.38 -4.59 10.40
C ASP A 132 -17.55 -3.64 10.68
N ILE A 133 -17.92 -2.82 9.68
CA ILE A 133 -19.11 -1.96 9.75
C ILE A 133 -20.38 -2.81 9.91
N TRP A 134 -20.48 -3.91 9.17
CA TRP A 134 -21.66 -4.76 9.20
C TRP A 134 -21.82 -5.47 10.55
N LYS A 135 -20.72 -5.98 11.12
CA LYS A 135 -20.71 -6.63 12.45
C LYS A 135 -21.10 -5.65 13.55
N SER A 136 -20.55 -4.43 13.51
CA SER A 136 -20.91 -3.36 14.45
C SER A 136 -22.41 -3.01 14.39
N ALA A 137 -23.01 -3.00 13.19
CA ALA A 137 -24.44 -2.75 13.03
C ALA A 137 -25.32 -3.88 13.60
N GLN A 138 -24.88 -5.14 13.49
CA GLN A 138 -25.57 -6.28 14.11
C GLN A 138 -25.55 -6.20 15.63
N ASP A 139 -24.40 -5.88 16.23
CA ASP A 139 -24.24 -5.77 17.69
C ASP A 139 -25.14 -4.66 18.26
N ILE A 140 -25.24 -3.51 17.58
CA ILE A 140 -26.17 -2.43 17.95
C ILE A 140 -27.63 -2.93 17.87
N THR A 141 -27.99 -3.64 16.80
CA THR A 141 -29.36 -4.15 16.62
C THR A 141 -29.73 -5.19 17.68
N ALA A 142 -28.77 -6.01 18.11
CA ALA A 142 -28.96 -6.96 19.20
C ALA A 142 -29.15 -6.24 20.55
N SER A 143 -28.32 -5.23 20.84
CA SER A 143 -28.41 -4.46 22.09
C SER A 143 -29.68 -3.60 22.23
N ILE A 144 -30.40 -3.32 21.14
CA ILE A 144 -31.68 -2.59 21.16
C ILE A 144 -32.86 -3.54 21.46
N LYS A 145 -32.68 -4.86 21.29
CA LYS A 145 -33.74 -5.86 21.51
C LYS A 145 -33.76 -6.44 22.93
N ASP A 146 -32.74 -6.20 23.73
CA ASP A 146 -32.66 -6.53 25.16
C ASP A 146 -33.06 -5.31 26.03
#